data_AF-A0A9W8BCY6-F1
#
_entry.id   AF-A0A9W8BCY6-F1
#
_cell.length_a   1.000
_cell.length_b   1.000
_cell.length_c   1.000
_cell.angle_alpha   90.00
_cell.angle_beta   90.00
_cell.angle_gamma   90.00
#
_symmetry.space_group_name_H-M   'P 1'
#
loop_
_entity.id
_entity.type
_entity.pdbx_description
1 polymer ?
#
loop_
_entity_poly.entity_id
_entity_poly.type
_entity_poly.pdbx_seq_one_letter_code
_entity_poly.pdbx_strand_id
1 'polypeptide(L)'
;MQGLGFGYRAKYYAKTIEYLMRMGDPDEYLHKLRVEPLEIARGELIKLSGVGPKVADCVLLMSLDKSDAVPVDTHIWQVAQRRYVGRLADSSSNSTDMLLPPGKDEQIRQLARQLRAFKTPSTKAYELAQSLIVMLFGPYAGWAQGMLFSGDLKNGVDTAAAKPKPTKRKAQQPPAATLTESALGSATPEPRRAGLRRRPYP
;
A
#
# COMPACT_ATOMS: atom_id res chain seq x y z
N MET A 1 6.78 -14.95 15.25
CA MET A 1 6.28 -13.68 14.64
C MET A 1 4.98 -13.15 15.24
N GLN A 2 3.97 -13.98 15.59
CA GLN A 2 2.68 -13.47 16.12
C GLN A 2 2.81 -12.69 17.45
N GLY A 3 3.66 -13.15 18.37
CA GLY A 3 3.96 -12.44 19.63
C GLY A 3 4.77 -11.15 19.49
N LEU A 4 5.21 -10.79 18.28
CA LEU A 4 5.98 -9.57 17.99
C LEU A 4 5.12 -8.46 17.37
N GLY A 5 3.79 -8.61 17.33
CA GLY A 5 2.88 -7.58 16.83
C GLY A 5 2.61 -7.60 15.31
N PHE A 6 3.08 -8.61 14.58
CA PHE A 6 2.83 -8.73 13.13
C PHE A 6 1.38 -9.13 12.77
N GLY A 7 0.57 -9.51 13.76
CA GLY A 7 -0.84 -9.86 13.59
C GLY A 7 -1.07 -10.95 12.53
N TYR A 8 -2.14 -10.82 11.75
CA TYR A 8 -2.48 -11.77 10.69
C TYR A 8 -1.41 -11.88 9.59
N ARG A 9 -0.52 -10.89 9.46
CA ARG A 9 0.55 -10.88 8.45
C ARG A 9 1.70 -11.82 8.79
N ALA A 10 1.85 -12.24 10.05
CA ALA A 10 2.86 -13.20 10.47
C ALA A 10 2.89 -14.48 9.59
N LYS A 11 1.70 -14.94 9.15
CA LYS A 11 1.57 -16.11 8.28
C LYS A 11 2.13 -15.90 6.87
N TYR A 12 2.13 -14.66 6.37
CA TYR A 12 2.64 -14.34 5.04
C TYR A 12 4.15 -14.52 4.99
N TYR A 13 4.88 -14.03 5.98
CA TYR A 13 6.33 -14.20 6.07
C TYR A 13 6.73 -15.68 6.08
N ALA A 14 6.09 -16.50 6.93
CA ALA A 14 6.39 -17.93 7.00
C ALA A 14 6.16 -18.64 5.65
N LYS A 15 5.03 -18.37 5.00
CA LYS A 15 4.70 -18.93 3.68
C LYS A 15 5.63 -18.43 2.56
N THR A 16 6.03 -17.17 2.60
CA THR A 16 6.96 -16.60 1.63
C THR A 16 8.34 -17.22 1.76
N ILE A 17 8.87 -17.38 2.99
CA ILE A 17 10.13 -18.08 3.23
C ILE A 17 10.06 -19.51 2.72
N GLU A 18 9.00 -20.24 3.08
CA GLU A 18 8.79 -21.63 2.63
C GLU A 18 8.72 -21.73 1.09
N TYR A 19 8.03 -20.79 0.44
CA TYR A 19 7.96 -20.73 -1.02
C TYR A 19 9.34 -20.48 -1.64
N LEU A 20 10.08 -19.48 -1.16
CA LEU A 20 11.39 -19.15 -1.70
C LEU A 20 12.38 -20.31 -1.54
N MET A 21 12.39 -20.97 -0.38
CA MET A 21 13.25 -22.14 -0.12
C MET A 21 12.93 -23.32 -1.05
N ARG A 22 11.68 -23.44 -1.55
CA ARG A 22 11.32 -24.45 -2.56
C ARG A 22 11.77 -24.10 -3.97
N MET A 23 11.99 -22.82 -4.27
CA MET A 23 12.42 -22.35 -5.59
C MET A 23 13.93 -22.42 -5.79
N GLY A 24 14.69 -22.82 -4.76
CA GLY A 24 16.15 -22.89 -4.77
C GLY A 24 16.74 -21.87 -3.79
N ASP A 25 17.87 -21.26 -4.18
CA ASP A 25 18.48 -20.19 -3.40
C ASP A 25 17.62 -18.91 -3.44
N PRO A 26 17.15 -18.39 -2.29
CA PRO A 26 16.28 -17.21 -2.26
C PRO A 26 16.95 -15.95 -2.82
N ASP A 27 18.26 -15.78 -2.58
CA ASP A 27 18.99 -14.59 -3.01
C ASP A 27 19.13 -14.62 -4.54
N GLU A 28 19.54 -15.74 -5.13
CA GLU A 28 19.58 -15.93 -6.58
C GLU A 28 18.19 -15.73 -7.22
N TYR A 29 17.14 -16.30 -6.62
CA TYR A 29 15.77 -16.17 -7.11
C TYR A 29 15.30 -14.71 -7.14
N LEU A 30 15.66 -13.89 -6.15
CA LEU A 30 15.28 -12.48 -6.10
C LEU A 30 16.20 -11.61 -6.96
N HIS A 31 17.50 -11.89 -7.00
CA HIS A 31 18.47 -11.12 -7.78
C HIS A 31 18.22 -11.20 -9.28
N LYS A 32 17.83 -12.37 -9.81
CA LYS A 32 17.48 -12.49 -11.25
C LYS A 32 16.33 -11.56 -11.66
N LEU A 33 15.42 -11.21 -10.75
CA LEU A 33 14.29 -10.32 -11.07
C LEU A 33 14.73 -8.89 -11.40
N ARG A 34 15.98 -8.50 -11.07
CA ARG A 34 16.54 -7.20 -11.46
C ARG A 34 16.71 -7.06 -12.96
N VAL A 35 17.03 -8.14 -13.68
CA VAL A 35 17.24 -8.11 -15.13
C VAL A 35 15.99 -8.46 -15.93
N GLU A 36 14.98 -9.06 -15.30
CA GLU A 36 13.71 -9.40 -15.93
C GLU A 36 12.88 -8.17 -16.32
N PRO A 37 12.05 -8.24 -17.38
CA PRO A 37 11.07 -7.19 -17.67
C PRO A 37 10.14 -6.94 -16.47
N LEU A 38 9.76 -5.68 -16.24
CA LEU A 38 8.97 -5.26 -15.08
C LEU A 38 7.71 -6.12 -14.86
N GLU A 39 6.98 -6.42 -15.93
CA GLU A 39 5.76 -7.25 -15.85
C GLU A 39 6.04 -8.70 -15.41
N ILE A 40 7.16 -9.27 -15.87
CA ILE A 40 7.59 -10.62 -15.48
C ILE A 40 8.02 -10.63 -14.02
N ALA A 41 8.87 -9.68 -13.62
CA ALA A 41 9.32 -9.54 -12.23
C ALA A 41 8.15 -9.30 -11.26
N ARG A 42 7.17 -8.48 -11.66
CA ARG A 42 5.92 -8.27 -10.90
C ARG A 42 5.14 -9.57 -10.76
N GLY A 43 4.98 -10.31 -11.85
CA GLY A 43 4.28 -11.60 -11.87
C GLY A 43 4.90 -12.61 -10.91
N GLU A 44 6.23 -12.68 -10.85
CA GLU A 44 6.93 -13.55 -9.89
C GLU A 44 6.69 -13.13 -8.43
N LEU A 45 6.77 -11.84 -8.12
CA LEU A 45 6.56 -11.34 -6.76
C LEU A 45 5.12 -11.55 -6.25
N ILE A 46 4.12 -11.43 -7.12
CA ILE A 46 2.70 -11.63 -6.75
C ILE A 46 2.41 -13.08 -6.33
N LYS A 47 3.24 -14.05 -6.72
CA LYS A 47 3.11 -15.45 -6.25
C LYS A 47 3.39 -15.58 -4.75
N LEU A 48 4.10 -14.63 -4.16
CA LEU A 48 4.44 -14.65 -2.74
C LEU A 48 3.20 -14.33 -1.87
N SER A 49 3.09 -15.02 -0.73
CA SER A 49 1.90 -14.90 0.11
C SER A 49 1.74 -13.48 0.66
N GLY A 50 0.56 -12.88 0.45
CA GLY A 50 0.27 -11.53 0.91
C GLY A 50 0.85 -10.40 0.05
N VAL A 51 1.46 -10.73 -1.09
CA VAL A 51 1.97 -9.75 -2.06
C VAL A 51 0.94 -9.54 -3.17
N GLY A 52 0.35 -8.35 -3.22
CA GLY A 52 -0.46 -7.89 -4.35
C GLY A 52 0.29 -6.86 -5.21
N PRO A 53 -0.32 -6.33 -6.28
CA PRO A 53 0.33 -5.41 -7.22
C PRO A 53 1.06 -4.24 -6.54
N LYS A 54 0.40 -3.58 -5.58
CA LYS A 54 1.00 -2.48 -4.80
C LYS A 54 2.28 -2.90 -4.06
N VAL A 55 2.27 -4.06 -3.42
CA VAL A 55 3.42 -4.54 -2.64
C VAL A 55 4.54 -5.00 -3.58
N ALA A 56 4.20 -5.67 -4.68
CA ALA A 56 5.16 -6.04 -5.72
C ALA A 56 5.85 -4.80 -6.29
N ASP A 57 5.09 -3.78 -6.70
CA ASP A 57 5.66 -2.54 -7.22
C ASP A 57 6.53 -1.81 -6.19
N CYS A 58 6.20 -1.88 -4.89
CA CYS A 58 7.08 -1.35 -3.83
C CYS A 58 8.46 -2.04 -3.84
N VAL A 59 8.49 -3.36 -3.95
CA VAL A 59 9.74 -4.14 -3.98
C VAL A 59 10.49 -3.88 -5.29
N LEU A 60 9.79 -3.82 -6.42
CA LEU A 60 10.36 -3.53 -7.73
C LEU A 60 11.08 -2.18 -7.75
N LEU A 61 10.40 -1.14 -7.25
CA LEU A 61 10.93 0.21 -7.21
C LEU A 61 12.11 0.37 -6.24
N MET A 62 11.98 -0.14 -5.01
CA MET A 62 12.93 0.14 -3.94
C MET A 62 14.08 -0.87 -3.85
N SER A 63 13.98 -2.04 -4.49
CA SER A 63 14.94 -3.13 -4.29
C SER A 63 15.34 -3.88 -5.55
N LEU A 64 14.67 -3.69 -6.70
CA LEU A 64 14.96 -4.41 -7.94
C LEU A 64 15.19 -3.51 -9.16
N ASP A 65 15.58 -2.25 -8.93
CA ASP A 65 16.00 -1.29 -9.95
C ASP A 65 14.96 -0.96 -11.03
N LYS A 66 13.66 -1.13 -10.73
CA LYS A 66 12.55 -0.79 -11.64
C LYS A 66 12.02 0.61 -11.37
N SER A 67 12.71 1.63 -11.89
CA SER A 67 12.39 3.04 -11.64
C SER A 67 11.03 3.50 -12.20
N ASP A 68 10.44 2.71 -13.10
CA ASP A 68 9.12 2.90 -13.70
C ASP A 68 8.00 2.14 -12.98
N ALA A 69 8.32 1.31 -11.97
CA ALA A 69 7.32 0.68 -11.11
C ALA A 69 6.67 1.72 -10.19
N VAL A 70 5.34 1.84 -10.26
CA VAL A 70 4.57 2.84 -9.49
C VAL A 70 3.63 2.13 -8.52
N PRO A 71 3.94 2.08 -7.20
CA PRO A 71 3.05 1.49 -6.21
C PRO A 71 1.82 2.36 -6.00
N VAL A 72 0.66 1.92 -6.49
CA VAL A 72 -0.61 2.64 -6.31
C VAL A 72 -1.40 2.04 -5.14
N ASP A 73 -1.60 2.85 -4.10
CA ASP A 73 -2.55 2.58 -3.03
C ASP A 73 -3.72 3.59 -3.06
N THR A 74 -4.55 3.57 -2.02
CA THR A 74 -5.67 4.50 -1.89
C THR A 74 -5.22 5.96 -1.87
N HIS A 75 -4.06 6.27 -1.27
CA HIS A 75 -3.56 7.63 -1.18
C HIS A 75 -3.08 8.12 -2.55
N ILE A 76 -2.30 7.31 -3.27
CA ILE A 76 -1.85 7.66 -4.63
C ILE A 76 -3.01 7.77 -5.60
N TRP A 77 -4.02 6.92 -5.50
CA TRP A 77 -5.25 7.07 -6.27
C TRP A 77 -5.96 8.41 -5.97
N GLN A 78 -6.06 8.82 -4.70
CA GLN A 78 -6.63 10.11 -4.32
C GLN A 78 -5.81 11.30 -4.85
N VAL A 79 -4.48 11.21 -4.79
CA VAL A 79 -3.58 12.20 -5.37
C VAL A 79 -3.80 12.31 -6.86
N ALA A 80 -3.90 11.18 -7.57
CA ALA A 80 -4.12 11.17 -9.01
C ALA A 80 -5.44 11.83 -9.41
N GLN A 81 -6.53 11.49 -8.71
CA GLN A 81 -7.85 12.08 -8.91
C GLN A 81 -7.85 13.60 -8.66
N ARG A 82 -7.24 14.06 -7.56
CA ARG A 82 -7.26 15.48 -7.17
C ARG A 82 -6.34 16.35 -8.02
N ARG A 83 -5.13 15.88 -8.34
CA ARG A 83 -4.10 16.71 -8.98
C ARG A 83 -4.07 16.61 -10.50
N TYR A 84 -4.42 15.46 -11.07
CA TYR A 84 -4.28 15.23 -12.51
C TYR A 84 -5.62 15.16 -13.22
N VAL A 85 -6.55 14.33 -12.74
CA VAL A 85 -7.79 14.04 -13.48
C VAL A 85 -8.61 15.29 -13.76
N GLY A 86 -8.83 16.16 -12.76
CA GLY A 86 -9.59 17.40 -12.97
C GLY A 86 -8.96 18.35 -14.00
N ARG A 87 -7.62 18.40 -14.07
CA ARG A 87 -6.89 19.28 -15.00
C ARG A 87 -6.75 18.72 -16.40
N LEU A 88 -6.70 17.39 -16.52
CA LEU A 88 -6.41 16.69 -17.78
C LEU A 88 -7.67 16.21 -18.51
N ALA A 89 -8.75 15.90 -17.78
CA ALA A 89 -9.96 15.34 -18.38
C ALA A 89 -10.85 16.38 -19.07
N ASP A 90 -10.69 17.66 -18.76
CA ASP A 90 -11.49 18.73 -19.36
C ASP A 90 -10.83 19.23 -20.66
N SER A 91 -11.61 19.25 -21.75
CA SER A 91 -11.14 19.59 -23.11
C SER A 91 -10.92 21.08 -23.34
N SER A 92 -11.39 21.94 -22.43
CA SER A 92 -11.55 23.38 -22.67
C SER A 92 -10.58 24.30 -21.93
N SER A 93 -9.69 23.76 -21.10
CA SER A 93 -8.77 24.64 -20.39
C SER A 93 -7.61 25.05 -21.29
N ASN A 94 -7.62 26.29 -21.76
CA ASN A 94 -6.42 27.09 -22.07
C ASN A 94 -5.44 27.21 -20.86
N SER A 95 -5.65 26.46 -19.78
CA SER A 95 -4.80 26.44 -18.59
C SER A 95 -3.66 25.46 -18.81
N THR A 96 -2.70 25.90 -19.63
CA THR A 96 -1.39 25.29 -19.89
C THR A 96 -0.47 25.38 -18.68
N ASP A 97 -0.87 24.84 -17.52
CA ASP A 97 -0.03 24.87 -16.31
C ASP A 97 0.68 23.53 -16.06
N MET A 98 0.24 22.46 -16.73
CA MET A 98 0.91 21.17 -16.67
C MET A 98 1.64 20.90 -17.98
N LEU A 99 2.97 20.93 -17.92
CA LEU A 99 3.82 20.50 -19.02
C LEU A 99 3.64 19.00 -19.24
N LEU A 100 3.09 18.62 -20.40
CA LEU A 100 2.91 17.23 -20.79
C LEU A 100 4.09 16.75 -21.65
N PRO A 101 4.47 15.47 -21.57
CA PRO A 101 5.45 14.90 -22.48
C PRO A 101 4.98 15.02 -23.94
N PRO A 102 5.85 15.49 -24.87
CA PRO A 102 5.46 15.75 -26.24
C PRO A 102 4.98 14.48 -26.94
N GLY A 103 3.88 14.59 -27.69
CA GLY A 103 3.30 13.49 -28.46
C GLY A 103 2.51 12.45 -27.65
N LYS A 104 2.32 12.68 -26.34
CA LYS A 104 1.55 11.80 -25.45
C LYS A 104 0.26 12.42 -24.92
N ASP A 105 -0.02 13.67 -25.29
CA ASP A 105 -1.11 14.50 -24.79
C ASP A 105 -2.47 13.80 -24.83
N GLU A 106 -2.88 13.30 -26.00
CA GLU A 106 -4.21 12.68 -26.14
C GLU A 106 -4.33 11.38 -25.33
N GLN A 107 -3.27 10.58 -25.27
CA GLN A 107 -3.24 9.34 -24.47
C GLN A 107 -3.35 9.66 -22.98
N ILE A 108 -2.63 10.66 -22.49
CA ILE A 108 -2.68 11.13 -21.10
C ILE A 108 -4.10 11.64 -20.76
N ARG A 109 -4.69 12.45 -21.64
CA ARG A 109 -6.05 12.98 -21.46
C ARG A 109 -7.11 11.88 -21.53
N GLN A 110 -6.94 10.89 -22.39
CA GLN A 110 -7.80 9.71 -22.44
C GLN A 110 -7.75 8.91 -21.12
N LEU A 111 -6.55 8.63 -20.60
CA LEU A 111 -6.39 7.95 -19.31
C LEU A 111 -7.03 8.75 -18.17
N ALA A 112 -6.86 10.08 -18.15
CA ALA A 112 -7.50 10.94 -17.17
C ALA A 112 -9.03 10.89 -17.25
N ARG A 113 -9.61 10.92 -18.46
CA ARG A 113 -11.06 10.79 -18.68
C ARG A 113 -11.59 9.43 -18.20
N GLN A 114 -10.87 8.34 -18.50
CA GLN A 114 -11.24 7.00 -18.02
C GLN A 114 -11.18 6.91 -16.49
N LEU A 115 -10.12 7.46 -15.87
CA LEU A 115 -9.96 7.43 -14.42
C LEU A 115 -11.06 8.26 -13.71
N ARG A 116 -11.53 9.37 -14.32
CA ARG A 116 -12.62 10.22 -13.80
C ARG A 116 -13.94 9.46 -13.55
N ALA A 117 -14.18 8.41 -14.32
CA ALA A 117 -15.39 7.59 -14.21
C ALA A 117 -15.45 6.82 -12.87
N PHE A 118 -14.29 6.54 -12.25
CA PHE A 118 -14.22 5.81 -10.99
C PHE A 118 -14.37 6.77 -9.80
N LYS A 119 -15.45 6.58 -9.02
CA LYS A 119 -15.67 7.33 -7.76
C LYS A 119 -15.09 6.62 -6.54
N THR A 120 -14.84 5.32 -6.65
CA THR A 120 -14.26 4.49 -5.61
C THR A 120 -13.02 3.76 -6.13
N PRO A 121 -12.08 3.40 -5.24
CA PRO A 121 -10.93 2.59 -5.63
C PRO A 121 -11.37 1.20 -6.10
N SER A 122 -10.74 0.72 -7.17
CA SER A 122 -10.91 -0.62 -7.73
C SER A 122 -9.60 -1.04 -8.39
N THR A 123 -9.43 -2.33 -8.69
CA THR A 123 -8.26 -2.82 -9.43
C THR A 123 -8.06 -2.03 -10.73
N LYS A 124 -9.13 -1.81 -11.49
CA LYS A 124 -9.05 -1.07 -12.75
C LYS A 124 -8.71 0.41 -12.55
N ALA A 125 -9.23 1.03 -11.49
CA ALA A 125 -8.88 2.41 -11.15
C ALA A 125 -7.40 2.55 -10.79
N TYR A 126 -6.82 1.57 -10.10
CA TYR A 126 -5.39 1.56 -9.78
C TYR A 126 -4.52 1.37 -11.02
N GLU A 127 -4.87 0.45 -11.92
CA GLU A 127 -4.18 0.28 -13.20
C GLU A 127 -4.18 1.58 -14.01
N LEU A 128 -5.33 2.24 -14.14
CA LEU A 128 -5.44 3.51 -14.87
C LEU A 128 -4.62 4.64 -14.22
N ALA A 129 -4.63 4.72 -12.88
CA ALA A 129 -3.81 5.68 -12.15
C ALA A 129 -2.30 5.40 -12.34
N GLN A 130 -1.90 4.13 -12.30
CA GLN A 130 -0.52 3.71 -12.57
C GLN A 130 -0.11 4.11 -13.99
N SER A 131 -0.90 3.75 -15.01
CA SER A 131 -0.62 4.12 -16.41
C SER A 131 -0.55 5.63 -16.60
N LEU A 132 -1.43 6.40 -15.97
CA LEU A 132 -1.41 7.87 -16.02
C LEU A 132 -0.10 8.43 -15.45
N ILE A 133 0.33 7.96 -14.27
CA ILE A 133 1.57 8.42 -13.62
C ILE A 133 2.79 8.04 -14.46
N VAL A 134 2.86 6.80 -14.99
CA VAL A 134 3.94 6.38 -15.89
C VAL A 134 3.98 7.22 -17.16
N MET A 135 2.82 7.55 -17.74
CA MET A 135 2.76 8.39 -18.94
C MET A 135 3.19 9.83 -18.68
N LEU A 136 2.94 10.36 -17.48
CA LEU A 136 3.33 11.73 -17.09
C LEU A 136 4.84 11.84 -16.79
N PHE A 137 5.42 10.87 -16.08
CA PHE A 137 6.78 10.97 -15.54
C PHE A 137 7.82 10.10 -16.24
N GLY A 138 7.39 9.20 -17.13
CA GLY A 138 8.28 8.38 -17.95
C GLY A 138 9.09 7.35 -17.14
N PRO A 139 10.36 7.08 -17.52
CA PRO A 139 11.16 5.99 -16.96
C PRO A 139 11.43 6.08 -15.45
N TYR A 140 11.24 7.25 -14.83
CA TYR A 140 11.47 7.49 -13.41
C TYR A 140 10.16 7.74 -12.65
N ALA A 141 9.03 7.27 -13.18
CA ALA A 141 7.71 7.51 -12.62
C ALA A 141 7.54 7.03 -11.17
N GLY A 142 8.20 5.94 -10.77
CA GLY A 142 8.19 5.47 -9.39
C GLY A 142 8.85 6.47 -8.43
N TRP A 143 10.00 7.03 -8.83
CA TRP A 143 10.68 8.07 -8.04
C TRP A 143 9.88 9.37 -7.98
N ALA A 144 9.29 9.78 -9.10
CA ALA A 144 8.41 10.95 -9.14
C ALA A 144 7.18 10.76 -8.23
N GLN A 145 6.57 9.56 -8.23
CA GLN A 145 5.49 9.22 -7.33
C GLN A 145 5.90 9.28 -5.85
N GLY A 146 7.13 8.88 -5.51
CA GLY A 146 7.66 9.01 -4.15
C GLY A 146 7.72 10.47 -3.67
N MET A 147 8.06 11.40 -4.56
CA MET A 147 8.01 12.84 -4.28
C MET A 147 6.58 13.34 -4.08
N LEU A 148 5.64 12.91 -4.93
CA LEU A 148 4.22 13.26 -4.80
C LEU A 148 3.62 12.76 -3.48
N PHE A 149 3.95 11.53 -3.10
CA PHE A 149 3.53 10.93 -1.84
C PHE A 149 4.03 11.77 -0.67
N SER A 150 5.35 12.02 -0.62
CA SER A 150 6.00 12.75 0.47
C SER A 150 5.47 14.18 0.60
N GLY A 151 5.26 14.87 -0.53
CA GLY A 151 4.69 16.22 -0.55
C GLY A 151 3.22 16.27 -0.12
N ASP A 152 2.47 15.17 -0.25
CA ASP A 152 1.05 15.11 0.09
C ASP A 152 0.77 14.54 1.48
N LEU A 153 1.77 13.99 2.17
CA LEU A 153 1.60 13.44 3.52
C LEU A 153 0.93 14.42 4.48
N LYS A 154 1.27 15.73 4.40
CA LYS A 154 0.65 16.77 5.24
C LYS A 154 -0.86 16.90 5.01
N ASN A 155 -1.30 16.85 3.75
CA ASN A 155 -2.72 16.94 3.37
C ASN A 155 -3.52 15.67 3.75
N GLY A 156 -2.83 14.53 3.92
CA GLY A 156 -3.41 13.28 4.40
C GLY A 156 -3.71 13.27 5.90
N VAL A 157 -2.97 14.05 6.70
CA VAL A 157 -3.20 14.18 8.15
C VAL A 157 -4.49 14.99 8.42
N ASP A 158 -4.74 16.02 7.62
CA ASP A 158 -5.91 16.90 7.79
C ASP A 158 -7.24 16.22 7.42
N THR A 159 -7.22 15.24 6.50
CA THR A 159 -8.40 14.46 6.13
C THR A 159 -8.71 13.31 7.10
N ALA A 160 -7.73 12.81 7.85
CA ALA A 160 -7.91 11.82 8.91
C ALA A 160 -8.54 12.40 10.20
N ALA A 161 -8.55 13.73 10.37
CA ALA A 161 -9.21 14.42 11.47
C ALA A 161 -10.74 14.61 11.28
N ALA A 162 -11.34 13.94 10.29
CA ALA A 162 -12.80 13.88 10.15
C ALA A 162 -13.39 12.99 11.27
N LYS A 163 -14.10 13.64 12.21
CA LYS A 163 -14.76 13.05 13.39
C LYS A 163 -15.44 11.70 13.13
N PRO A 164 -15.39 10.73 14.07
CA PRO A 164 -16.04 9.44 13.90
C PRO A 164 -17.56 9.61 13.72
N LYS A 165 -18.10 9.00 12.66
CA LYS A 165 -19.54 8.93 12.36
C LYS A 165 -20.25 8.18 13.51
N PRO A 166 -21.38 8.67 14.05
CA PRO A 166 -22.06 8.02 15.17
C PRO A 166 -22.59 6.66 14.71
N THR A 167 -22.02 5.58 15.25
CA THR A 167 -22.52 4.22 15.06
C THR A 167 -23.74 4.04 15.93
N LYS A 168 -24.92 3.90 15.32
CA LYS A 168 -26.13 3.41 16.00
C LYS A 168 -25.84 1.98 16.50
N ARG A 169 -25.45 1.84 17.77
CA ARG A 169 -25.43 0.53 18.45
C ARG A 169 -26.86 0.01 18.49
N LYS A 170 -27.13 -1.10 17.79
CA LYS A 170 -28.29 -1.94 18.08
C LYS A 170 -28.13 -2.46 19.50
N ALA A 171 -29.10 -2.18 20.37
CA ALA A 171 -29.16 -2.71 21.71
C ALA A 171 -29.23 -4.24 21.64
N GLN A 172 -28.17 -4.92 22.06
CA GLN A 172 -28.21 -6.33 22.41
C GLN A 172 -28.61 -6.43 23.88
N GLN A 173 -29.75 -7.07 24.14
CA GLN A 173 -30.18 -7.44 25.49
C GLN A 173 -29.14 -8.41 26.10
N PRO A 174 -28.80 -8.27 27.38
CA PRO A 174 -27.90 -9.20 28.05
C PRO A 174 -28.59 -10.56 28.24
N PRO A 175 -27.88 -11.69 28.06
CA PRO A 175 -28.41 -13.01 28.40
C PRO A 175 -28.48 -13.17 29.94
N ALA A 176 -29.50 -13.90 30.38
CA ALA A 176 -29.81 -14.18 31.77
C ALA A 176 -28.68 -14.89 32.51
N ALA A 177 -28.46 -14.49 33.77
CA ALA A 177 -27.49 -15.10 34.68
C ALA A 177 -28.00 -16.48 35.16
N THR A 178 -27.18 -17.51 34.95
CA THR A 178 -27.32 -18.80 35.64
C THR A 178 -26.21 -18.89 36.68
N LEU A 179 -26.60 -18.94 37.95
CA LEU A 179 -25.74 -19.15 39.11
C LEU A 179 -25.27 -20.60 39.16
N THR A 180 -23.96 -20.82 39.20
CA THR A 180 -23.37 -22.03 39.80
C THR A 180 -22.15 -21.62 40.60
N GLU A 181 -22.20 -21.93 41.90
CA GLU A 181 -21.19 -21.70 42.92
C GLU A 181 -19.99 -22.66 42.83
N SER A 182 -18.95 -22.26 43.57
CA SER A 182 -17.81 -23.03 44.08
C SER A 182 -16.59 -23.15 43.16
N ALA A 183 -15.49 -22.49 43.54
CA ALA A 183 -14.45 -23.11 44.36
C ALA A 183 -13.30 -22.12 44.65
N LEU A 184 -12.89 -22.12 45.91
CA LEU A 184 -11.77 -21.42 46.56
C LEU A 184 -10.43 -21.57 45.82
N GLY A 185 -9.61 -20.51 45.82
CA GLY A 185 -8.17 -20.60 45.48
C GLY A 185 -7.44 -19.26 45.59
N SER A 186 -6.62 -19.13 46.62
CA SER A 186 -5.95 -17.94 47.16
C SER A 186 -4.94 -17.24 46.24
N ALA A 187 -4.92 -15.90 46.31
CA ALA A 187 -3.92 -15.02 45.70
C ALA A 187 -2.69 -14.81 46.61
N THR A 188 -1.50 -14.81 46.02
CA THR A 188 -0.27 -14.21 46.56
C THR A 188 0.38 -13.33 45.48
N PRO A 189 0.86 -12.11 45.80
CA PRO A 189 1.47 -11.21 44.82
C PRO A 189 3.00 -11.35 44.78
N GLU A 190 3.60 -11.43 43.60
CA GLU A 190 5.06 -11.31 43.39
C GLU A 190 5.42 -10.01 42.63
N PRO A 191 6.62 -9.42 42.87
CA PRO A 191 6.88 -8.01 42.60
C PRO A 191 7.46 -7.72 41.20
N ARG A 192 7.26 -6.46 40.78
CA ARG A 192 7.78 -5.84 39.54
C ARG A 192 9.31 -5.94 39.47
N ARG A 193 9.83 -6.46 38.36
CA ARG A 193 11.26 -6.33 37.99
C ARG A 193 11.49 -5.19 37.01
N ALA A 194 12.52 -4.42 37.35
CA ALA A 194 12.96 -3.18 36.75
C ALA A 194 13.70 -3.36 35.40
N GLY A 195 13.92 -2.22 34.74
CA GLY A 195 14.32 -2.07 33.34
C GLY A 195 15.57 -2.82 32.89
N LEU A 196 15.50 -3.32 31.64
CA LEU A 196 16.68 -3.64 30.85
C LEU A 196 17.08 -2.42 30.00
N ARG A 197 18.30 -1.93 30.28
CA ARG A 197 19.03 -0.97 29.46
C ARG A 197 19.36 -1.59 28.11
N ARG A 198 19.16 -0.85 27.02
CA ARG A 198 19.60 -1.22 25.67
C ARG A 198 21.14 -1.08 25.58
N ARG A 199 21.82 -2.09 25.03
CA ARG A 199 23.21 -1.97 24.57
C ARG A 199 23.22 -1.43 23.12
N PRO A 200 24.22 -0.63 22.71
CA PRO A 200 24.41 -0.28 21.31
C PRO A 200 25.02 -1.45 20.53
N TYR A 201 24.64 -1.60 19.26
CA TYR A 201 25.23 -2.55 18.30
C TYR A 201 26.45 -1.93 17.60
N PRO A 202 27.34 -2.76 17.03
CA PRO A 202 28.67 -2.40 16.54
C PRO A 202 28.66 -1.60 15.24
#